data_AF-A0A7J9FZT4-F1
#
_entry.id   AF-A0A7J9FZT4-F1
#
_cell.length_a   1.000
_cell.length_b   1.000
_cell.length_c   1.000
_cell.angle_alpha   90.00
_cell.angle_beta   90.00
_cell.angle_gamma   90.00
#
_symmetry.space_group_name_H-M   'P 1'
#
loop_
_entity.id
_entity.type
_entity.pdbx_description
1 polymer ?
#
loop_
_entity_poly.entity_id
_entity_poly.type
_entity_poly.pdbx_seq_one_letter_code
_entity_poly.pdbx_strand_id
1 'polypeptide(L)'
;MLNSKQFSDCFEKIWKIFPDNQRASFTYLDCLWFSWYMDELFKEKVLVWISRKHIFTKKYVFVPILHWRHWNLLVFCNFDKPLQSKTQTTCMLLLDSMQMSGPRRLEPTIRKFLLDVYEAEKRPITKQAISKIPLLIPKVPQQRNGEDCGRFVLYFISLFMESAPKNFSTTGGYPYFLTLDIIYTYNTFCGKLQMKEDWFAPQDFDCFCKRFKLCS
;
A
#
# COMPACT_ATOMS: atom_id res chain seq x y z
N MET A 1 10.86 -16.31 -2.21
CA MET A 1 9.88 -15.27 -1.78
C MET A 1 10.15 -14.88 -0.34
N LEU A 2 10.02 -13.59 0.02
CA LEU A 2 10.15 -13.13 1.40
C LEU A 2 9.09 -13.77 2.31
N ASN A 3 9.52 -14.32 3.45
CA ASN A 3 8.61 -14.67 4.54
C ASN A 3 8.22 -13.42 5.34
N SER A 4 7.21 -13.54 6.22
CA SER A 4 6.70 -12.41 7.02
C SER A 4 7.77 -11.75 7.89
N LYS A 5 8.67 -12.53 8.50
CA LYS A 5 9.76 -11.99 9.31
C LYS A 5 10.75 -11.17 8.48
N GLN A 6 11.20 -11.72 7.35
CA GLN A 6 12.08 -11.00 6.42
C GLN A 6 11.44 -9.72 5.88
N PHE A 7 10.14 -9.79 5.58
CA PHE A 7 9.36 -8.63 5.13
C PHE A 7 9.32 -7.55 6.22
N SER A 8 8.89 -7.89 7.44
CA SER A 8 8.78 -6.94 8.55
C SER A 8 10.13 -6.33 8.93
N ASP A 9 11.18 -7.15 9.03
CA ASP A 9 12.54 -6.68 9.37
C ASP A 9 13.06 -5.68 8.32
N CYS A 10 12.74 -5.89 7.04
CA CYS A 10 13.11 -4.97 5.98
C CYS A 10 12.22 -3.72 5.96
N PHE A 11 10.91 -3.89 6.15
CA PHE A 11 9.95 -2.80 6.20
C PHE A 11 10.34 -1.79 7.30
N GLU A 12 10.70 -2.26 8.48
CA GLU A 12 11.13 -1.40 9.60
C GLU A 12 12.40 -0.59 9.25
N LYS A 13 13.34 -1.18 8.51
CA LYS A 13 14.53 -0.46 8.03
C LYS A 13 14.15 0.63 7.02
N ILE A 14 13.25 0.32 6.09
CA ILE A 14 12.75 1.30 5.10
C ILE A 14 12.02 2.44 5.82
N TRP A 15 11.11 2.11 6.73
CA TRP A 15 10.31 3.09 7.47
C TRP A 15 11.18 4.10 8.23
N LYS A 16 12.28 3.64 8.84
CA LYS A 16 13.23 4.47 9.60
C LYS A 16 14.07 5.41 8.75
N ILE A 17 14.17 5.19 7.44
CA ILE A 17 14.89 6.11 6.54
C ILE A 17 14.14 7.44 6.41
N PHE A 18 12.82 7.42 6.52
CA PHE A 18 12.00 8.60 6.31
C PHE A 18 11.90 9.44 7.59
N PRO A 19 12.06 10.77 7.49
CA PRO A 19 11.97 11.67 8.64
C PRO A 19 10.53 11.72 9.22
N ASP A 20 10.40 12.15 10.47
CA ASP A 20 9.12 12.15 11.20
C ASP A 20 8.04 13.00 10.52
N ASN A 21 8.42 14.14 9.94
CA ASN A 21 7.50 15.02 9.21
C ASN A 21 6.88 14.33 7.98
N GLN A 22 7.65 13.48 7.29
CA GLN A 22 7.15 12.69 6.17
C GLN A 22 6.26 11.56 6.69
N ARG A 23 6.72 10.83 7.71
CA ARG A 23 5.94 9.75 8.36
C ARG A 23 4.64 10.23 9.00
N ALA A 24 4.52 11.51 9.38
CA ALA A 24 3.34 12.05 10.05
C ALA A 24 2.03 11.79 9.29
N SER A 25 2.08 11.81 7.95
CA SER A 25 0.91 11.57 7.08
C SER A 25 0.58 10.09 6.86
N PHE A 26 1.47 9.19 7.27
CA PHE A 26 1.38 7.76 6.99
C PHE A 26 1.22 6.95 8.28
N THR A 27 0.68 5.75 8.14
CA THR A 27 0.84 4.64 9.09
C THR A 27 0.77 3.33 8.32
N TYR A 28 0.96 2.22 9.02
CA TYR A 28 0.90 0.89 8.43
C TYR A 28 0.34 -0.12 9.43
N LEU A 29 -0.23 -1.19 8.87
CA LEU A 29 -0.62 -2.39 9.60
C LEU A 29 0.48 -3.45 9.47
N ASP A 30 0.56 -4.34 10.45
CA ASP A 30 1.44 -5.50 10.35
C ASP A 30 1.02 -6.39 9.17
N CYS A 31 2.00 -6.97 8.48
CA CYS A 31 1.78 -7.78 7.30
C CYS A 31 0.93 -9.04 7.52
N LEU A 32 0.81 -9.52 8.76
CA LEU A 32 0.00 -10.68 9.11
C LEU A 32 -1.43 -10.30 9.51
N TRP A 33 -1.70 -9.04 9.83
CA TRP A 33 -3.01 -8.65 10.38
C TRP A 33 -4.15 -8.89 9.40
N PHE A 34 -3.97 -8.64 8.11
CA PHE A 34 -5.01 -8.95 7.12
C PHE A 34 -5.27 -10.47 7.03
N SER A 35 -4.21 -11.28 7.06
CA SER A 35 -4.33 -12.74 7.06
C SER A 35 -5.02 -13.26 8.33
N TRP A 36 -4.66 -12.74 9.49
CA TRP A 36 -5.26 -13.11 10.77
C TRP A 36 -6.68 -12.59 10.92
N TYR A 37 -7.02 -11.46 10.30
CA TYR A 37 -8.38 -10.97 10.25
C TYR A 37 -9.33 -11.96 9.53
N MET A 38 -8.84 -12.65 8.49
CA MET A 38 -9.62 -13.66 7.78
C MET A 38 -9.83 -14.95 8.59
N ASP A 39 -9.12 -15.12 9.70
CA ASP A 39 -9.32 -16.20 10.64
C ASP A 39 -10.21 -15.71 11.79
N GLU A 40 -11.40 -16.30 11.93
CA GLU A 40 -12.39 -15.89 12.94
C GLU A 40 -11.85 -16.00 14.38
N LEU A 41 -10.82 -16.84 14.64
CA LEU A 41 -10.18 -16.93 15.96
C LEU A 41 -9.35 -15.69 16.33
N PHE A 42 -8.85 -14.95 15.33
CA PHE A 42 -7.98 -13.78 15.55
C PHE A 42 -8.63 -12.46 15.17
N LYS A 43 -9.71 -12.48 14.39
CA LYS A 43 -10.43 -11.32 13.89
C LYS A 43 -10.69 -10.23 14.93
N GLU A 44 -11.30 -10.55 16.06
CA GLU A 44 -11.60 -9.56 17.11
C GLU A 44 -10.32 -8.91 17.68
N LYS A 45 -9.28 -9.73 17.93
CA LYS A 45 -7.98 -9.25 18.43
C LYS A 45 -7.32 -8.31 17.44
N VAL A 46 -7.33 -8.67 16.15
CA VAL A 46 -6.78 -7.85 15.07
C VAL A 46 -7.50 -6.50 14.99
N LEU A 47 -8.84 -6.49 15.05
CA LEU A 47 -9.61 -5.24 15.03
C LEU A 47 -9.26 -4.33 16.22
N VAL A 48 -9.05 -4.91 17.41
CA VAL A 48 -8.57 -4.16 18.59
C VAL A 48 -7.15 -3.62 18.38
N TRP A 49 -6.26 -4.34 17.71
CA TRP A 49 -4.92 -3.83 17.41
C TRP A 49 -4.93 -2.71 16.37
N ILE A 50 -5.79 -2.83 15.36
CA ILE A 50 -5.96 -1.80 14.31
C ILE A 50 -6.52 -0.51 14.92
N SER A 51 -7.52 -0.59 15.81
CA SER A 51 -8.11 0.61 16.41
C SER A 51 -7.08 1.45 17.20
N ARG A 52 -6.09 0.79 17.82
CA ARG A 52 -4.97 1.44 18.52
C ARG A 52 -3.99 2.17 17.59
N LYS A 53 -4.02 1.90 16.28
CA LYS A 53 -3.20 2.60 15.28
C LYS A 53 -3.81 3.92 14.81
N HIS A 54 -5.08 4.20 15.16
CA HIS A 54 -5.81 5.40 14.77
C HIS A 54 -5.71 5.69 13.26
N ILE A 55 -5.96 4.67 12.44
CA ILE A 55 -5.64 4.73 11.00
C ILE A 55 -6.42 5.82 10.25
N PHE A 56 -7.63 6.16 10.71
CA PHE A 56 -8.44 7.26 10.17
C PHE A 56 -8.00 8.66 10.65
N THR A 57 -6.81 8.79 11.24
CA THR A 57 -6.13 10.08 11.45
C THR A 57 -5.03 10.31 10.44
N LYS A 58 -4.78 9.30 9.59
CA LYS A 58 -3.66 9.26 8.65
C LYS A 58 -4.19 9.35 7.24
N LYS A 59 -3.46 10.11 6.45
CA LYS A 59 -3.80 10.32 5.06
C LYS A 59 -3.56 9.06 4.22
N TYR A 60 -2.50 8.33 4.54
CA TYR A 60 -2.14 7.08 3.90
C TYR A 60 -1.96 5.97 4.93
N VAL A 61 -2.58 4.82 4.67
CA VAL A 61 -2.41 3.62 5.50
C VAL A 61 -1.93 2.49 4.60
N PHE A 62 -0.74 1.98 4.85
CA PHE A 62 -0.25 0.78 4.18
C PHE A 62 -0.81 -0.47 4.87
N VAL A 63 -1.42 -1.35 4.08
CA VAL A 63 -1.90 -2.65 4.51
C VAL A 63 -1.22 -3.69 3.62
N PRO A 64 -0.03 -4.19 4.02
CA PRO A 64 0.58 -5.32 3.34
C PRO A 64 -0.31 -6.54 3.51
N ILE A 65 -0.63 -7.21 2.41
CA ILE A 65 -1.48 -8.41 2.39
C ILE A 65 -0.59 -9.58 1.99
N LEU A 66 -0.43 -10.53 2.90
CA LEU A 66 0.12 -11.85 2.59
C LEU A 66 -1.03 -12.87 2.57
N HIS A 67 -1.40 -13.33 1.38
CA HIS A 67 -2.47 -14.31 1.19
C HIS A 67 -2.10 -15.32 0.10
N TRP A 68 -2.34 -16.62 0.32
CA TRP A 68 -1.97 -17.70 -0.60
C TRP A 68 -0.53 -17.63 -1.14
N ARG A 69 0.43 -17.32 -0.26
CA ARG A 69 1.85 -17.12 -0.61
C ARG A 69 2.04 -16.06 -1.71
N HIS A 70 1.20 -15.04 -1.72
CA HIS A 70 1.33 -13.89 -2.60
C HIS A 70 1.25 -12.60 -1.78
N TRP A 71 2.09 -11.63 -2.15
CA TRP A 71 2.18 -10.33 -1.51
C TRP A 71 1.47 -9.28 -2.36
N ASN A 72 0.51 -8.59 -1.77
CA ASN A 72 -0.14 -7.41 -2.33
C ASN A 72 0.06 -6.22 -1.40
N LEU A 73 -0.06 -5.02 -1.94
CA LEU A 73 -0.15 -3.80 -1.13
C LEU A 73 -1.51 -3.16 -1.31
N LEU A 74 -2.29 -3.12 -0.24
CA LEU A 74 -3.47 -2.27 -0.14
C LEU A 74 -3.08 -0.94 0.50
N VAL A 75 -3.52 0.17 -0.08
CA VAL A 75 -3.30 1.52 0.45
C VAL A 75 -4.64 2.23 0.62
N PHE A 76 -4.95 2.64 1.84
CA PHE A 76 -6.06 3.53 2.12
C PHE A 76 -5.61 4.97 1.92
N CYS A 77 -6.30 5.72 1.06
CA CYS A 77 -5.99 7.10 0.72
C CYS A 77 -7.11 8.05 1.17
N ASN A 78 -6.74 9.12 1.88
CA ASN A 78 -7.65 10.18 2.34
C ASN A 78 -8.79 9.69 3.25
N PHE A 79 -8.49 8.76 4.15
CA PHE A 79 -9.43 8.26 5.16
C PHE A 79 -9.46 9.12 6.44
N ASP A 80 -8.55 10.09 6.55
CA ASP A 80 -8.50 11.14 7.56
C ASP A 80 -9.59 12.21 7.39
N LYS A 81 -10.33 12.16 6.28
CA LYS A 81 -11.36 13.12 5.92
C LYS A 81 -12.72 12.43 5.70
N PRO A 82 -13.83 13.19 5.74
CA PRO A 82 -15.14 12.65 5.38
C PRO A 82 -15.15 12.11 3.94
N LEU A 83 -15.81 10.97 3.74
CA LEU A 83 -15.86 10.23 2.46
C LEU A 83 -16.37 11.05 1.26
N GLN A 84 -17.08 12.16 1.49
CA GLN A 84 -17.71 13.01 0.47
C GLN A 84 -17.02 14.38 0.33
N SER A 85 -15.73 14.48 0.65
CA SER A 85 -14.98 15.71 0.43
C SER A 85 -14.94 16.08 -1.06
N LYS A 86 -15.39 17.29 -1.42
CA LYS A 86 -15.37 17.81 -2.80
C LYS A 86 -13.96 17.98 -3.37
N THR A 87 -12.94 18.05 -2.51
CA THR A 87 -11.55 18.42 -2.89
C THR A 87 -10.59 17.23 -2.92
N GLN A 88 -10.93 16.11 -2.29
CA GLN A 88 -10.05 14.94 -2.18
C GLN A 88 -10.88 13.66 -2.18
N THR A 89 -10.58 12.74 -3.09
CA THR A 89 -11.28 11.46 -3.20
C THR A 89 -10.74 10.48 -2.16
N THR A 90 -11.58 9.98 -1.25
CA THR A 90 -11.24 8.78 -0.46
C THR A 90 -11.30 7.56 -1.37
N CYS A 91 -10.21 6.79 -1.43
CA CYS A 91 -10.16 5.57 -2.23
C CYS A 91 -9.19 4.55 -1.65
N MET A 92 -9.28 3.33 -2.16
CA MET A 92 -8.37 2.24 -1.88
C MET A 92 -7.56 1.92 -3.13
N LEU A 93 -6.25 1.73 -2.98
CA LEU A 93 -5.36 1.30 -4.07
C LEU A 93 -4.89 -0.12 -3.76
N LEU A 94 -5.08 -1.05 -4.69
CA LEU A 94 -4.59 -2.44 -4.55
C LEU A 94 -3.53 -2.70 -5.61
N LEU A 95 -2.27 -2.72 -5.17
CA LEU A 95 -1.11 -2.91 -6.02
C LEU A 95 -0.72 -4.38 -6.04
N ASP A 96 -0.49 -4.89 -7.25
CA ASP A 96 -0.11 -6.27 -7.49
C ASP A 96 0.95 -6.34 -8.59
N SER A 97 2.13 -6.86 -8.25
CA SER A 97 3.22 -7.07 -9.20
C SER A 97 3.10 -8.37 -9.99
N MET A 98 2.19 -9.28 -9.62
CA MET A 98 2.03 -10.57 -10.29
C MET A 98 0.95 -10.51 -11.37
N GLN A 99 1.35 -10.85 -12.60
CA GLN A 99 0.43 -10.89 -13.73
C GLN A 99 -0.60 -12.02 -13.53
N MET A 100 -1.85 -11.78 -13.94
CA MET A 100 -2.95 -12.77 -13.89
C MET A 100 -3.33 -13.32 -12.51
N SER A 101 -2.84 -12.72 -11.40
CA SER A 101 -3.25 -13.10 -10.03
C SER A 101 -4.75 -12.89 -9.75
N GLY A 102 -5.38 -11.97 -10.49
CA GLY A 102 -6.78 -11.60 -10.30
C GLY A 102 -7.02 -10.88 -8.98
N PRO A 103 -6.37 -9.73 -8.70
CA PRO A 103 -6.39 -9.07 -7.39
C PRO A 103 -7.79 -8.62 -6.97
N ARG A 104 -8.71 -8.41 -7.94
CA ARG A 104 -10.14 -8.13 -7.68
C ARG A 104 -10.83 -9.18 -6.82
N ARG A 105 -10.33 -10.42 -6.78
CA ARG A 105 -10.86 -11.47 -5.90
C ARG A 105 -10.79 -11.10 -4.41
N LEU A 106 -9.88 -10.21 -4.02
CA LEU A 106 -9.78 -9.71 -2.65
C LEU A 106 -10.81 -8.63 -2.32
N GLU A 107 -11.47 -8.02 -3.31
CA GLU A 107 -12.35 -6.87 -3.11
C GLU A 107 -13.48 -7.10 -2.09
N PRO A 108 -14.22 -8.22 -2.11
CA PRO A 108 -15.25 -8.48 -1.10
C PRO A 108 -14.69 -8.50 0.33
N THR A 109 -13.54 -9.17 0.52
CA THR A 109 -12.85 -9.26 1.81
C THR A 109 -12.31 -7.90 2.25
N ILE A 110 -11.73 -7.12 1.34
CA ILE A 110 -11.24 -5.76 1.63
C ILE A 110 -12.37 -4.85 2.09
N ARG A 111 -13.53 -4.91 1.42
CA ARG A 111 -14.70 -4.09 1.81
C ARG A 111 -15.27 -4.51 3.16
N LYS A 112 -15.33 -5.81 3.44
CA LYS A 112 -15.75 -6.33 4.76
C LYS A 112 -14.76 -5.95 5.85
N PHE A 113 -13.46 -6.09 5.59
CA PHE A 113 -12.39 -5.68 6.49
C PHE A 113 -12.52 -4.19 6.86
N LEU A 114 -12.68 -3.32 5.87
CA LEU A 114 -12.84 -1.89 6.10
C LEU A 114 -14.08 -1.59 6.94
N LEU A 115 -15.23 -2.20 6.62
CA LEU A 115 -16.47 -2.06 7.41
C LEU A 115 -16.24 -2.45 8.88
N ASP A 116 -15.61 -3.58 9.13
CA ASP A 116 -15.36 -4.08 10.48
C ASP A 116 -14.42 -3.18 11.26
N VAL A 117 -13.44 -2.57 10.60
CA VAL A 117 -12.56 -1.57 11.23
C VAL A 117 -13.33 -0.31 11.62
N TYR A 118 -14.25 0.17 10.78
CA TYR A 118 -15.15 1.28 11.16
C TYR A 118 -16.05 0.92 12.35
N GLU A 119 -16.66 -0.28 12.32
CA GLU A 119 -17.55 -0.77 13.39
C GLU A 119 -16.79 -0.95 14.72
N ALA A 120 -15.58 -1.52 14.68
CA ALA A 120 -14.73 -1.71 15.86
C ALA A 120 -14.30 -0.38 16.50
N GLU A 121 -14.11 0.68 15.71
CA GLU A 121 -13.86 2.03 16.19
C GLU A 121 -15.14 2.82 16.54
N LYS A 122 -16.32 2.18 16.46
CA LYS A 122 -17.65 2.79 16.69
C LYS A 122 -17.89 4.03 15.84
N ARG A 123 -17.32 4.06 14.62
CA ARG A 123 -17.46 5.17 13.68
C ARG A 123 -18.70 4.95 12.83
N PRO A 124 -19.62 5.93 12.72
CA PRO A 124 -20.84 5.76 11.95
C PRO A 124 -20.50 5.61 10.46
N ILE A 125 -20.86 4.45 9.89
CA ILE A 125 -20.73 4.18 8.47
C ILE A 125 -21.82 3.20 8.03
N THR A 126 -22.22 3.26 6.77
CA THR A 126 -23.14 2.26 6.20
C THR A 126 -22.41 1.36 5.22
N LYS A 127 -22.89 0.13 5.07
CA LYS A 127 -22.41 -0.81 4.03
C LYS A 127 -22.46 -0.18 2.63
N GLN A 128 -23.49 0.62 2.36
CA GLN A 128 -23.66 1.35 1.10
C GLN A 128 -22.63 2.47 0.91
N ALA A 129 -22.20 3.13 1.98
CA ALA A 129 -21.12 4.12 1.90
C ALA A 129 -19.78 3.42 1.59
N ILE A 130 -19.48 2.29 2.25
CA ILE A 130 -18.28 1.49 1.97
C ILE A 130 -18.26 0.99 0.52
N SER A 131 -19.39 0.52 -0.02
CA SER A 131 -19.44 0.01 -1.40
C SER A 131 -19.19 1.10 -2.46
N LYS A 132 -19.46 2.38 -2.14
CA LYS A 132 -19.18 3.53 -3.00
C LYS A 132 -17.72 3.98 -2.97
N ILE A 133 -16.92 3.53 -1.99
CA ILE A 133 -15.49 3.85 -1.95
C ILE A 133 -14.81 3.14 -3.13
N PRO A 134 -14.12 3.87 -4.03
CA PRO A 134 -13.44 3.26 -5.16
C PRO A 134 -12.30 2.34 -4.71
N LEU A 135 -12.25 1.13 -5.26
CA LEU A 135 -11.07 0.26 -5.22
C LEU A 135 -10.40 0.32 -6.60
N LEU A 136 -9.24 0.96 -6.65
CA LEU A 136 -8.46 1.12 -7.87
C LEU A 136 -7.32 0.11 -7.87
N ILE A 137 -7.07 -0.57 -9.00
CA ILE A 137 -5.97 -1.53 -9.16
C ILE A 137 -5.00 -0.98 -10.18
N PRO A 138 -3.83 -0.43 -9.77
CA PRO A 138 -2.92 0.24 -10.68
C PRO A 138 -2.22 -0.72 -11.59
N LYS A 139 -1.99 -0.30 -12.83
CA LYS A 139 -0.91 -0.90 -13.60
C LYS A 139 0.40 -0.47 -12.96
N VAL A 140 1.13 -1.43 -12.41
CA VAL A 140 2.46 -1.26 -11.83
C VAL A 140 3.45 -2.14 -12.59
N PRO A 141 4.77 -1.85 -12.55
CA PRO A 141 5.78 -2.77 -13.06
C PRO A 141 5.55 -4.18 -12.51
N GLN A 142 5.53 -5.16 -13.42
CA GLN A 142 5.23 -6.55 -13.09
C GLN A 142 6.53 -7.32 -12.84
N GLN A 143 6.50 -8.23 -11.87
CA GLN A 143 7.61 -9.14 -11.58
C GLN A 143 7.79 -10.16 -12.72
N ARG A 144 9.02 -10.62 -12.92
CA ARG A 144 9.36 -11.61 -13.95
C ARG A 144 9.40 -13.05 -13.44
N ASN A 145 9.30 -13.26 -12.13
CA ASN A 145 9.31 -14.56 -11.46
C ASN A 145 8.20 -14.65 -10.41
N GLY A 146 7.98 -15.83 -9.82
CA GLY A 146 6.93 -16.05 -8.82
C GLY A 146 7.28 -15.60 -7.39
N GLU A 147 8.44 -15.00 -7.14
CA GLU A 147 9.01 -14.87 -5.80
C GLU A 147 9.24 -13.43 -5.33
N ASP A 148 9.30 -12.48 -6.26
CA ASP A 148 9.66 -11.10 -5.96
C ASP A 148 8.51 -10.26 -5.40
N CYS A 149 7.28 -10.75 -5.35
CA CYS A 149 6.11 -9.96 -4.93
C CYS A 149 6.31 -9.24 -3.58
N GLY A 150 6.95 -9.89 -2.60
CA GLY A 150 7.29 -9.24 -1.32
C GLY A 150 8.30 -8.10 -1.46
N ARG A 151 9.30 -8.24 -2.35
CA ARG A 151 10.28 -7.18 -2.65
C ARG A 151 9.62 -6.01 -3.37
N PHE A 152 8.71 -6.29 -4.32
CA PHE A 152 7.91 -5.27 -5.00
C PHE A 152 7.04 -4.49 -4.03
N VAL A 153 6.33 -5.16 -3.10
CA VAL A 153 5.53 -4.49 -2.08
C VAL A 153 6.38 -3.53 -1.24
N LEU A 154 7.55 -3.96 -0.76
CA LEU A 154 8.47 -3.09 -0.02
C LEU A 154 8.91 -1.88 -0.85
N TYR A 155 9.15 -2.09 -2.15
CA TYR A 155 9.56 -1.00 -3.04
C TYR A 155 8.41 -0.03 -3.32
N PHE A 156 7.19 -0.52 -3.56
CA PHE A 156 5.99 0.30 -3.70
C PHE A 156 5.79 1.20 -2.48
N ILE A 157 5.92 0.65 -1.26
CA ILE A 157 5.85 1.45 -0.02
C ILE A 157 6.89 2.57 -0.03
N SER A 158 8.15 2.27 -0.37
CA SER A 158 9.20 3.29 -0.40
C SER A 158 8.90 4.41 -1.39
N LEU A 159 8.42 4.08 -2.60
CA LEU A 159 8.04 5.06 -3.62
C LEU A 159 6.84 5.91 -3.18
N PHE A 160 5.85 5.30 -2.54
CA PHE A 160 4.72 6.04 -1.96
C PHE A 160 5.19 7.01 -0.87
N MET A 161 6.08 6.58 0.01
CA MET A 161 6.61 7.45 1.04
C MET A 161 7.34 8.63 0.41
N GLU A 162 8.19 8.40 -0.60
CA GLU A 162 8.93 9.44 -1.32
C GLU A 162 8.04 10.43 -2.08
N SER A 163 7.01 9.94 -2.78
CA SER A 163 6.36 10.71 -3.86
C SER A 163 4.87 10.98 -3.63
N ALA A 164 4.24 10.43 -2.59
CA ALA A 164 2.80 10.62 -2.42
C ALA A 164 2.46 12.12 -2.21
N PRO A 165 1.51 12.66 -2.99
CA PRO A 165 1.25 14.08 -3.02
C PRO A 165 0.59 14.57 -1.73
N LYS A 166 0.82 15.83 -1.33
CA LYS A 166 0.08 16.44 -0.21
C LYS A 166 -1.42 16.58 -0.48
N ASN A 167 -1.83 16.66 -1.75
CA ASN A 167 -3.23 16.65 -2.18
C ASN A 167 -3.43 15.51 -3.16
N PHE A 168 -3.91 14.36 -2.66
CA PHE A 168 -4.21 13.21 -3.51
C PHE A 168 -5.58 13.42 -4.14
N SER A 169 -5.65 13.26 -5.45
CA SER A 169 -6.87 13.34 -6.23
C SER A 169 -6.84 12.36 -7.38
N THR A 170 -8.02 11.84 -7.73
CA THR A 170 -8.23 10.93 -8.87
C THR A 170 -8.83 11.65 -10.08
N THR A 171 -9.12 12.96 -9.98
CA THR A 171 -9.91 13.71 -10.97
C THR A 171 -9.18 13.96 -12.31
N GLY A 172 -7.90 13.61 -12.43
CA GLY A 172 -7.08 13.77 -13.64
C GLY A 172 -6.65 12.46 -14.30
N GLY A 173 -7.28 11.34 -13.95
CA GLY A 173 -6.86 9.99 -14.36
C GLY A 173 -6.31 9.17 -13.21
N TYR A 174 -5.84 7.95 -13.53
CA TYR A 174 -5.13 7.04 -12.62
C TYR A 174 -4.10 7.81 -11.79
N PRO A 175 -3.82 7.54 -10.48
CA PRO A 175 -3.15 8.53 -9.65
C PRO A 175 -1.83 8.95 -10.29
N TYR A 176 -1.73 10.21 -10.69
CA TYR A 176 -0.66 10.77 -11.55
C TYR A 176 0.76 10.64 -10.96
N PHE A 177 0.89 10.22 -9.71
CA PHE A 177 2.20 9.94 -9.08
C PHE A 177 2.58 8.46 -9.13
N LEU A 178 1.66 7.59 -9.57
CA LEU A 178 1.89 6.17 -9.91
C LEU A 178 2.14 5.98 -11.41
N THR A 179 1.69 6.93 -12.23
CA THR A 179 1.93 6.97 -13.67
C THR A 179 2.68 8.23 -13.98
N LEU A 180 3.92 8.12 -14.45
CA LEU A 180 4.58 9.24 -15.09
C LEU A 180 4.84 8.86 -16.54
N ASP A 181 4.29 9.66 -17.44
CA ASP A 181 4.76 9.77 -18.83
C ASP A 181 6.28 9.99 -18.81
N ILE A 182 6.98 9.63 -19.89
CA ILE A 182 8.46 9.65 -19.99
C ILE A 182 9.09 10.84 -19.25
N ILE A 183 9.59 10.62 -18.04
CA ILE A 183 10.19 11.64 -17.18
C ILE A 183 11.52 11.14 -16.64
N TYR A 184 12.53 12.01 -16.70
CA TYR A 184 13.79 11.81 -15.99
C TYR A 184 13.57 12.06 -14.51
N THR A 185 13.67 11.01 -13.70
CA THR A 185 13.52 11.12 -12.23
C THR A 185 14.84 10.79 -11.57
N TYR A 186 15.24 11.58 -10.57
CA TYR A 186 16.40 11.27 -9.75
C TYR A 186 16.05 10.17 -8.76
N ASN A 187 16.73 9.01 -8.89
CA ASN A 187 16.55 7.91 -7.95
C ASN A 187 17.48 8.10 -6.75
N THR A 188 16.89 8.27 -5.56
CA THR A 188 17.57 8.41 -4.26
C THR A 188 18.33 7.15 -3.83
N PHE A 189 17.90 5.96 -4.27
CA PHE A 189 18.54 4.69 -3.99
C PHE A 189 19.77 4.43 -4.87
N CYS A 190 19.69 4.73 -6.17
CA CYS A 190 20.83 4.60 -7.08
C CYS A 190 21.74 5.85 -7.14
N GLY A 191 21.27 7.00 -6.64
CA GLY A 191 21.98 8.28 -6.69
C GLY A 191 22.13 8.85 -8.11
N LYS A 192 21.24 8.50 -9.05
CA LYS A 192 21.36 8.84 -10.48
C LYS A 192 20.02 9.23 -11.09
N LEU A 193 20.08 10.10 -12.11
CA LEU A 193 18.95 10.42 -12.97
C LEU A 193 18.68 9.25 -13.92
N GLN A 194 17.43 8.79 -14.01
CA GLN A 194 17.03 7.72 -14.91
C GLN A 194 15.74 8.08 -15.65
N MET A 195 15.68 7.71 -16.93
CA MET A 195 14.44 7.72 -17.71
C MET A 195 13.58 6.52 -17.27
N LYS A 196 12.28 6.75 -17.09
CA LYS A 196 11.33 5.70 -16.71
C LYS A 196 10.15 5.72 -17.69
N GLU A 197 9.80 4.54 -18.20
CA GLU A 197 8.62 4.32 -19.06
C GLU A 197 7.38 3.87 -18.26
N ASP A 198 7.60 3.44 -17.01
CA ASP A 198 6.59 3.06 -16.02
C ASP A 198 6.91 3.76 -14.69
N TRP A 199 6.20 3.42 -13.60
CA TRP A 199 6.44 3.98 -12.26
C TRP A 199 7.90 3.91 -11.79
N PHE A 200 8.66 2.90 -12.22
CA PHE A 200 10.11 2.80 -12.03
C PHE A 200 10.77 1.93 -13.10
N ALA A 201 12.06 2.16 -13.35
CA ALA A 201 12.88 1.33 -14.22
C ALA A 201 13.34 0.06 -13.47
N PRO A 202 13.59 -1.07 -14.17
CA PRO A 202 14.10 -2.30 -13.53
C PRO A 202 15.39 -2.09 -12.72
N GLN A 203 16.29 -1.23 -13.20
CA GLN A 203 17.54 -0.92 -12.52
C GLN A 203 17.32 -0.22 -11.17
N ASP A 204 16.26 0.59 -11.06
CA ASP A 204 15.89 1.21 -9.80
C ASP A 204 15.54 0.16 -8.74
N PHE A 205 14.75 -0.85 -9.15
CA PHE A 205 14.36 -1.96 -8.29
C PHE A 205 15.58 -2.82 -7.88
N ASP A 206 16.53 -3.04 -8.79
CA ASP A 206 17.78 -3.74 -8.47
C ASP A 206 18.63 -2.97 -7.45
N CYS A 207 18.77 -1.65 -7.59
CA CYS A 207 19.45 -0.81 -6.60
C CYS A 207 18.77 -0.90 -5.23
N PHE A 208 17.45 -0.81 -5.20
CA PHE A 208 16.66 -0.94 -3.99
C PHE A 208 16.92 -2.30 -3.32
N CYS A 209 16.85 -3.40 -4.08
CA CYS A 209 17.09 -4.73 -3.57
C CYS A 209 18.51 -4.89 -3.02
N LYS A 210 19.53 -4.36 -3.71
CA LYS A 210 20.93 -4.37 -3.24
C LYS A 210 21.09 -3.61 -1.93
N ARG A 211 20.51 -2.40 -1.82
CA ARG A 211 20.61 -1.55 -0.63
C ARG A 211 20.08 -2.25 0.62
N PHE A 212 18.97 -2.98 0.51
CA PHE A 212 18.36 -3.68 1.63
C PHE A 212 18.79 -5.14 1.77
N LYS A 213 19.81 -5.57 1.02
CA LYS A 213 20.30 -6.97 1.00
C LYS A 213 19.17 -7.97 0.75
N LEU A 214 18.26 -7.62 -0.16
CA LEU A 214 17.14 -8.46 -0.57
C LEU A 214 17.50 -9.40 -1.71
N CYS A 215 18.63 -9.17 -2.41
CA CYS A 215 19.15 -10.08 -3.43
C CYS A 215 19.53 -11.42 -2.78
N SER A 216 19.15 -12.52 -3.45
CA SER A 216 19.60 -13.88 -3.15
C SER A 216 21.06 -14.08 -3.54
#